data_AF-A0A6A5HKX9-F1
#
_entry.id   AF-A0A6A5HKX9-F1
#
_cell.length_a   1.000
_cell.length_b   1.000
_cell.length_c   1.000
_cell.angle_alpha   90.00
_cell.angle_beta   90.00
_cell.angle_gamma   90.00
#
_symmetry.space_group_name_H-M   'P 1'
#
loop_
_entity.id
_entity.type
_entity.pdbx_description
1 polymer ?
#
loop_
_entity_poly.entity_id
_entity_poly.type
_entity_poly.pdbx_seq_one_letter_code
_entity_poly.pdbx_strand_id
1 'polypeptide(L)'
;MKLFNLPYLAYSRIITSMNPIEVLSLSFCSKKSRDKIKQIRFHVDYAGITTKVSKCKAPLFQLRNLVGGRHLSIPFETAPRWARCDGRRFTETIDGVEHYFRCVDVHSGSILYSDIPHSGFQITYYILDLIRTSLQYLQLDLNVIDDLEGFITEPCMKSVSGLKILSETVTSEKLSVFFNNIENPVEDVYIHSKVEGEVSTNLNFFRSDRLIFYETSWITREHLSGFNGKMLYVFNPTFDIELVIDFIRHWRNGNNTKFIALKMSRVPQKLMNRDRFISEFDAKPWDPKRRERCYIYEKEITDKHDVVTDLSEGFDFERHDGLLSTILISPPARSDLCLRGEICADQLDEYFSASPKQKYIQCNVTLKGELKEDSGFYTTDLIDLRDHSSMSVGILKHFIGRKAILRTERLENCDIIQFIQRWKSGIAHQNLEILIVRLDRFYSSFDPNEVKKSIRFENLSRNPPIFPVDRTYIFDSRCWKKPSFSSRTYVVRETDQHVASVMIEKQKFVFAVWNMTEEHFLRMDN
;
A
#
# COMPACT_ATOMS: atom_id res chain seq x y z
N MET A 1 -28.07 6.06 -32.88
CA MET A 1 -26.60 5.98 -32.96
C MET A 1 -26.19 4.63 -33.56
N LYS A 2 -25.41 4.60 -34.65
CA LYS A 2 -25.00 3.34 -35.32
C LYS A 2 -23.96 2.51 -34.53
N LEU A 3 -23.34 3.10 -33.49
CA LEU A 3 -22.35 2.44 -32.63
C LEU A 3 -22.84 1.08 -32.09
N PHE A 4 -24.10 1.00 -31.67
CA PHE A 4 -24.68 -0.23 -31.09
C PHE A 4 -25.11 -1.28 -32.11
N ASN A 5 -24.94 -1.01 -33.41
CA ASN A 5 -25.11 -2.02 -34.46
C ASN A 5 -23.83 -2.83 -34.68
N LEU A 6 -22.70 -2.41 -34.08
CA LEU A 6 -21.47 -3.19 -34.09
C LEU A 6 -21.62 -4.46 -33.23
N PRO A 7 -20.82 -5.51 -33.48
CA PRO A 7 -20.73 -6.66 -32.59
C PRO A 7 -20.36 -6.26 -31.16
N TYR A 8 -20.81 -7.05 -30.17
CA TYR A 8 -20.58 -6.79 -28.74
C TYR A 8 -19.15 -6.38 -28.41
N LEU A 9 -18.18 -7.18 -28.89
CA LEU A 9 -16.77 -6.97 -28.61
C LEU A 9 -16.24 -5.64 -29.16
N ALA A 10 -16.78 -5.18 -30.30
CA ALA A 10 -16.32 -3.96 -30.94
C ALA A 10 -16.83 -2.72 -30.18
N TYR A 11 -18.14 -2.63 -29.91
CA TYR A 11 -18.65 -1.48 -29.17
C TYR A 11 -18.22 -1.50 -27.71
N SER A 12 -18.05 -2.68 -27.09
CA SER A 12 -17.57 -2.76 -25.70
C SER A 12 -16.15 -2.21 -25.60
N ARG A 13 -15.24 -2.59 -26.51
CA ARG A 13 -13.89 -2.04 -26.58
C ARG A 13 -13.89 -0.53 -26.78
N ILE A 14 -14.73 -0.02 -27.68
CA ILE A 14 -14.87 1.43 -27.90
C ILE A 14 -15.29 2.14 -26.61
N ILE A 15 -16.35 1.67 -25.95
CA ILE A 15 -16.87 2.30 -24.74
C ILE A 15 -15.88 2.17 -23.57
N THR A 16 -15.19 1.04 -23.42
CA THR A 16 -14.10 0.89 -22.44
C THR A 16 -12.83 1.67 -22.82
N SER A 17 -12.80 2.34 -23.97
CA SER A 17 -11.71 3.25 -24.36
C SER A 17 -12.11 4.72 -24.24
N MET A 18 -13.39 5.01 -24.01
CA MET A 18 -13.90 6.37 -23.81
C MET A 18 -13.53 6.89 -22.42
N ASN A 19 -13.33 8.20 -22.28
CA ASN A 19 -13.14 8.78 -20.95
C ASN A 19 -14.46 8.71 -20.13
N PRO A 20 -14.41 8.81 -18.80
CA PRO A 20 -15.60 8.68 -17.94
C PRO A 20 -16.76 9.61 -18.32
N ILE A 21 -16.45 10.82 -18.76
CA ILE A 21 -17.44 11.84 -19.14
C ILE A 21 -18.11 11.47 -20.46
N GLU A 22 -17.37 10.94 -21.43
CA GLU A 22 -17.94 10.43 -22.69
C GLU A 22 -18.89 9.25 -22.44
N VAL A 23 -18.52 8.32 -21.55
CA VAL A 23 -19.41 7.22 -21.14
C VAL A 23 -20.67 7.78 -20.49
N LEU A 24 -20.53 8.79 -19.63
CA LEU A 24 -21.65 9.46 -18.98
C LEU A 24 -22.56 10.16 -20.01
N SER A 25 -22.01 10.99 -20.90
CA SER A 25 -22.77 11.66 -21.97
C SER A 25 -23.46 10.64 -22.89
N LEU A 26 -22.80 9.54 -23.22
CA LEU A 26 -23.40 8.47 -24.03
C LEU A 26 -24.60 7.83 -23.31
N SER A 27 -24.56 7.73 -21.98
CA SER A 27 -25.67 7.19 -21.17
C SER A 27 -26.93 8.06 -21.19
N PHE A 28 -26.78 9.36 -21.45
CA PHE A 28 -27.89 10.30 -21.54
C PHE A 28 -28.55 10.32 -22.92
N CYS A 29 -27.83 9.94 -23.97
CA CYS A 29 -28.34 9.96 -25.35
C CYS A 29 -29.61 9.12 -25.60
N SER A 30 -29.83 8.03 -24.86
CA SER A 30 -31.06 7.21 -24.91
C SER A 30 -31.08 6.10 -23.87
N LYS A 31 -32.27 5.60 -23.51
CA LYS A 31 -32.43 4.39 -22.69
C LYS A 31 -31.67 3.18 -23.26
N LYS A 32 -31.75 2.96 -24.58
CA LYS A 32 -31.02 1.88 -25.27
C LYS A 32 -29.50 1.98 -25.07
N SER A 33 -28.96 3.21 -25.12
CA SER A 33 -27.53 3.47 -24.89
C SER A 33 -27.12 3.12 -23.47
N ARG A 34 -27.90 3.59 -22.49
CA ARG A 34 -27.71 3.30 -21.06
C ARG A 34 -27.72 1.80 -20.77
N ASP A 35 -28.72 1.08 -21.28
CA ASP A 35 -28.84 -0.37 -21.10
C ASP A 35 -27.65 -1.12 -21.73
N LYS A 36 -27.14 -0.63 -22.86
CA LYS A 36 -25.95 -1.19 -23.51
C LYS A 36 -24.67 -0.95 -22.72
N ILE A 37 -24.52 0.22 -22.08
CA ILE A 37 -23.38 0.51 -21.19
C ILE A 37 -23.42 -0.41 -19.96
N LYS A 38 -24.59 -0.62 -19.35
CA LYS A 38 -24.76 -1.55 -18.21
C LYS A 38 -24.38 -3.01 -18.53
N GLN A 39 -24.35 -3.41 -19.81
CA GLN A 39 -23.90 -4.74 -20.24
C GLN A 39 -22.37 -4.88 -20.27
N ILE A 40 -21.64 -3.79 -20.11
CA ILE A 40 -20.18 -3.76 -20.16
C ILE A 40 -19.63 -3.86 -18.72
N ARG A 41 -18.62 -4.69 -18.54
CA ARG A 41 -17.86 -4.75 -17.28
C ARG A 41 -16.72 -3.74 -17.33
N PHE A 42 -16.77 -2.74 -16.46
CA PHE A 42 -15.69 -1.80 -16.29
C PHE A 42 -14.71 -2.30 -15.23
N HIS A 43 -13.42 -2.09 -15.46
CA HIS A 43 -12.42 -2.29 -14.41
C HIS A 43 -12.40 -1.04 -13.52
N VAL A 44 -12.69 -1.20 -12.23
CA VAL A 44 -12.73 -0.09 -11.27
C VAL A 44 -11.76 -0.42 -10.14
N ASP A 45 -10.72 0.38 -10.00
CA ASP A 45 -9.71 0.21 -8.95
C ASP A 45 -10.13 0.84 -7.61
N TYR A 46 -10.96 1.88 -7.70
CA TYR A 46 -11.38 2.67 -6.55
C TYR A 46 -12.68 3.38 -6.88
N ALA A 47 -13.71 3.12 -6.08
CA ALA A 47 -14.93 3.90 -6.00
C ALA A 47 -15.10 4.32 -4.54
N GLY A 48 -15.03 5.62 -4.27
CA GLY A 48 -15.06 6.10 -2.90
C GLY A 48 -15.33 7.59 -2.75
N ILE A 49 -15.71 8.01 -1.55
CA ILE A 49 -15.89 9.42 -1.20
C ILE A 49 -14.72 9.88 -0.35
N THR A 50 -14.17 11.06 -0.65
CA THR A 50 -13.02 11.64 0.03
C THR A 50 -13.23 13.12 0.34
N THR A 51 -12.75 13.58 1.48
CA THR A 51 -12.66 15.03 1.82
C THR A 51 -11.22 15.56 1.76
N LYS A 52 -10.22 14.69 1.54
CA LYS A 52 -8.79 15.04 1.57
C LYS A 52 -8.34 16.05 0.50
N VAL A 53 -9.15 16.32 -0.52
CA VAL A 53 -8.71 17.13 -1.66
C VAL A 53 -8.71 18.61 -1.30
N SER A 54 -7.52 19.18 -1.11
CA SER A 54 -7.28 20.54 -0.60
C SER A 54 -7.98 21.69 -1.34
N LYS A 55 -8.55 21.44 -2.53
CA LYS A 55 -9.27 22.45 -3.33
C LYS A 55 -10.78 22.47 -3.08
N CYS A 56 -11.36 21.41 -2.53
CA CYS A 56 -12.80 21.28 -2.27
C CYS A 56 -13.04 21.33 -0.76
N LYS A 57 -14.03 22.13 -0.34
CA LYS A 57 -14.43 22.22 1.09
C LYS A 57 -15.63 21.30 1.40
N ALA A 58 -15.88 20.32 0.54
CA ALA A 58 -16.99 19.41 0.63
C ALA A 58 -16.53 17.98 0.29
N PRO A 59 -17.31 16.95 0.68
CA PRO A 59 -17.09 15.60 0.21
C PRO A 59 -17.05 15.52 -1.33
N LEU A 60 -16.19 14.64 -1.83
CA LEU A 60 -15.99 14.41 -3.26
C LEU A 60 -16.12 12.92 -3.53
N PHE A 61 -17.06 12.51 -4.38
CA PHE A 61 -17.02 11.17 -4.96
C PHE A 61 -15.91 11.07 -5.99
N GLN A 62 -15.13 10.00 -5.93
CA GLN A 62 -14.06 9.74 -6.85
C GLN A 62 -14.10 8.30 -7.36
N LEU A 63 -14.00 8.19 -8.68
CA LEU A 63 -13.96 6.93 -9.40
C LEU A 63 -12.67 6.86 -10.22
N ARG A 64 -11.79 5.91 -9.89
CA ARG A 64 -10.47 5.80 -10.54
C ARG A 64 -10.41 4.60 -11.48
N ASN A 65 -9.63 4.79 -12.55
CA ASN A 65 -9.16 3.75 -13.43
C ASN A 65 -10.23 3.09 -14.31
N LEU A 66 -11.29 3.83 -14.65
CA LEU A 66 -12.25 3.42 -15.68
C LEU A 66 -11.55 3.12 -17.03
N VAL A 67 -10.63 3.99 -17.46
CA VAL A 67 -9.88 3.91 -18.74
C VAL A 67 -8.56 4.70 -18.66
N GLY A 68 -7.43 4.09 -19.04
CA GLY A 68 -6.16 4.78 -19.31
C GLY A 68 -5.53 5.56 -18.14
N GLY A 69 -5.82 5.21 -16.88
CA GLY A 69 -5.26 5.93 -15.72
C GLY A 69 -6.06 7.14 -15.25
N ARG A 70 -7.14 7.52 -15.96
CA ARG A 70 -7.93 8.73 -15.65
C ARG A 70 -8.94 8.48 -14.53
N HIS A 71 -9.22 9.51 -13.74
CA HIS A 71 -10.24 9.47 -12.69
C HIS A 71 -11.39 10.45 -12.99
N LEU A 72 -12.59 10.14 -12.49
CA LEU A 72 -13.73 11.04 -12.43
C LEU A 72 -13.92 11.51 -11.00
N SER A 73 -14.12 12.80 -10.80
CA SER A 73 -14.36 13.43 -9.50
C SER A 73 -15.66 14.22 -9.53
N ILE A 74 -16.50 14.06 -8.50
CA ILE A 74 -17.79 14.74 -8.36
C ILE A 74 -17.84 15.39 -6.97
N PRO A 75 -17.56 16.70 -6.88
CA PRO A 75 -17.70 17.44 -5.64
C PRO A 75 -19.17 17.57 -5.25
N PHE A 76 -19.45 17.46 -3.95
CA PHE A 76 -20.81 17.63 -3.40
C PHE A 76 -21.12 19.12 -3.17
N GLU A 77 -20.51 19.97 -3.99
CA GLU A 77 -20.60 21.43 -3.98
C GLU A 77 -20.72 21.93 -5.43
N THR A 78 -21.24 23.15 -5.58
CA THR A 78 -21.32 23.80 -6.89
C THR A 78 -19.94 24.27 -7.37
N ALA A 79 -19.81 24.51 -8.68
CA ALA A 79 -18.53 24.91 -9.27
C ALA A 79 -17.95 26.20 -8.63
N PRO A 80 -16.70 26.17 -8.12
CA PRO A 80 -16.03 27.35 -7.59
C PRO A 80 -15.74 28.37 -8.70
N ARG A 81 -15.52 29.64 -8.33
CA ARG A 81 -15.36 30.75 -9.30
C ARG A 81 -14.37 30.47 -10.43
N TRP A 82 -13.20 29.90 -10.11
CA TRP A 82 -12.18 29.58 -11.11
C TRP A 82 -12.65 28.52 -12.12
N ALA A 83 -13.50 27.57 -11.69
CA ALA A 83 -14.08 26.55 -12.57
C ALA A 83 -15.27 27.10 -13.37
N ARG A 84 -15.94 28.18 -12.94
CA ARG A 84 -17.13 28.74 -13.63
C ARG A 84 -16.84 29.33 -15.00
N CYS A 85 -15.60 29.68 -15.30
CA CYS A 85 -15.22 30.20 -16.62
C CYS A 85 -14.67 29.12 -17.55
N ASP A 86 -14.30 27.95 -17.01
CA ASP A 86 -13.63 26.87 -17.74
C ASP A 86 -14.56 25.65 -17.92
N GLY A 87 -14.20 24.78 -18.85
CA GLY A 87 -14.81 23.45 -19.02
C GLY A 87 -16.02 23.36 -19.97
N ARG A 88 -16.31 22.11 -20.35
CA ARG A 88 -17.47 21.72 -21.17
C ARG A 88 -18.76 21.80 -20.35
N ARG A 89 -19.85 22.25 -20.96
CA ARG A 89 -21.15 22.42 -20.30
C ARG A 89 -22.21 21.62 -21.05
N PHE A 90 -23.10 20.98 -20.31
CA PHE A 90 -24.21 20.23 -20.87
C PHE A 90 -25.33 20.11 -19.83
N THR A 91 -26.57 19.95 -20.29
CA THR A 91 -27.75 19.82 -19.43
C THR A 91 -28.35 18.44 -19.63
N GLU A 92 -28.55 17.70 -18.54
CA GLU A 92 -29.07 16.34 -18.60
C GLU A 92 -29.93 16.01 -17.37
N THR A 93 -30.81 15.03 -17.50
CA THR A 93 -31.73 14.63 -16.43
C THR A 93 -31.29 13.33 -15.75
N ILE A 94 -31.21 13.35 -14.41
CA ILE A 94 -30.99 12.17 -13.57
C ILE A 94 -32.21 12.03 -12.64
N ASP A 95 -32.87 10.87 -12.67
CA ASP A 95 -34.04 10.55 -11.84
C ASP A 95 -35.13 11.63 -11.82
N GLY A 96 -35.38 12.25 -12.97
CA GLY A 96 -36.39 13.30 -13.15
C GLY A 96 -35.93 14.72 -12.74
N VAL A 97 -34.70 14.87 -12.24
CA VAL A 97 -34.09 16.15 -11.89
C VAL A 97 -33.18 16.60 -13.02
N GLU A 98 -33.39 17.82 -13.52
CA GLU A 98 -32.53 18.43 -14.54
C GLU A 98 -31.28 19.03 -13.88
N HIS A 99 -30.09 18.63 -14.37
CA HIS A 99 -28.81 19.12 -13.90
C HIS A 99 -28.11 19.93 -14.99
N TYR A 100 -27.60 21.11 -14.63
CA TYR A 100 -26.65 21.84 -15.45
C TYR A 100 -25.23 21.44 -15.07
N PHE A 101 -24.67 20.54 -15.87
CA PHE A 101 -23.34 20.00 -15.65
C PHE A 101 -22.24 20.89 -16.20
N ARG A 102 -21.15 20.95 -15.44
CA ARG A 102 -19.89 21.53 -15.87
C ARG A 102 -18.76 20.54 -15.65
N CYS A 103 -18.07 20.22 -16.74
CA CYS A 103 -16.95 19.31 -16.76
C CYS A 103 -15.64 20.05 -16.99
N VAL A 104 -14.72 19.98 -16.03
CA VAL A 104 -13.36 20.51 -16.13
C VAL A 104 -12.39 19.35 -16.29
N ASP A 105 -11.61 19.35 -17.36
CA ASP A 105 -10.57 18.35 -17.58
C ASP A 105 -9.27 18.77 -16.88
N VAL A 106 -8.66 17.86 -16.15
CA VAL A 106 -7.37 18.03 -15.46
C VAL A 106 -6.40 16.94 -15.91
N HIS A 107 -5.10 17.16 -15.71
CA HIS A 107 -4.05 16.23 -16.17
C HIS A 107 -4.26 14.76 -15.76
N SER A 108 -4.91 14.53 -14.62
CA SER A 108 -5.14 13.19 -14.07
C SER A 108 -6.58 12.67 -14.27
N GLY A 109 -7.51 13.44 -14.83
CA GLY A 109 -8.93 13.06 -14.86
C GLY A 109 -9.89 14.19 -15.27
N SER A 110 -11.16 14.03 -14.90
CA SER A 110 -12.21 15.04 -15.13
C SER A 110 -12.96 15.31 -13.82
N ILE A 111 -13.33 16.57 -13.61
CA ILE A 111 -14.15 17.01 -12.48
C ILE A 111 -15.51 17.43 -13.03
N LEU A 112 -16.58 16.82 -12.52
CA LEU A 112 -17.96 17.10 -12.92
C LEU A 112 -18.68 17.80 -11.77
N TYR A 113 -19.07 19.04 -12.02
CA TYR A 113 -19.89 19.86 -11.12
C TYR A 113 -21.33 19.88 -11.60
N SER A 114 -22.25 19.90 -10.65
CA SER A 114 -23.68 20.20 -10.84
C SER A 114 -23.97 21.61 -10.32
N ASP A 115 -24.96 22.27 -10.89
CA ASP A 115 -25.48 23.53 -10.37
C ASP A 115 -26.35 23.34 -9.11
N ILE A 116 -26.89 22.14 -8.92
CA ILE A 116 -27.69 21.77 -7.75
C ILE A 116 -26.78 21.42 -6.56
N PRO A 117 -26.83 22.18 -5.45
CA PRO A 117 -26.09 21.85 -4.23
C PRO A 117 -26.46 20.46 -3.68
N HIS A 118 -25.50 19.76 -3.08
CA HIS A 118 -25.71 18.44 -2.44
C HIS A 118 -26.25 17.31 -3.34
N SER A 119 -26.41 17.54 -4.65
CA SER A 119 -26.79 16.50 -5.63
C SER A 119 -25.73 15.41 -5.86
N GLY A 120 -24.59 15.50 -5.16
CA GLY A 120 -23.47 14.58 -5.29
C GLY A 120 -23.85 13.11 -5.07
N PHE A 121 -24.72 12.82 -4.11
CA PHE A 121 -25.22 11.46 -3.88
C PHE A 121 -26.03 10.93 -5.05
N GLN A 122 -27.01 11.70 -5.55
CA GLN A 122 -27.83 11.33 -6.70
C GLN A 122 -26.98 10.99 -7.94
N ILE A 123 -26.00 11.86 -8.26
CA ILE A 123 -25.10 11.63 -9.40
C ILE A 123 -24.20 10.42 -9.14
N THR A 124 -23.75 10.23 -7.90
CA THR A 124 -22.96 9.06 -7.50
C THR A 124 -23.74 7.77 -7.71
N TYR A 125 -25.00 7.68 -7.26
CA TYR A 125 -25.85 6.51 -7.49
C TYR A 125 -26.01 6.21 -8.97
N TYR A 126 -26.33 7.23 -9.76
CA TYR A 126 -26.50 7.08 -11.21
C TYR A 126 -25.26 6.46 -11.86
N ILE A 127 -24.06 6.93 -11.49
CA ILE A 127 -22.81 6.42 -12.05
C ILE A 127 -22.51 5.00 -11.57
N LEU A 128 -22.68 4.73 -10.27
CA LEU A 128 -22.44 3.40 -9.70
C LEU A 128 -23.36 2.35 -10.35
N ASP A 129 -24.64 2.68 -10.54
CA ASP A 129 -25.63 1.85 -11.26
C ASP A 129 -25.26 1.70 -12.76
N LEU A 130 -24.86 2.78 -13.42
CA LEU A 130 -24.49 2.76 -14.85
C LEU A 130 -23.35 1.78 -15.15
N ILE A 131 -22.33 1.73 -14.28
CA ILE A 131 -21.16 0.86 -14.45
C ILE A 131 -21.23 -0.44 -13.64
N ARG A 132 -22.34 -0.65 -12.92
CA ARG A 132 -22.61 -1.82 -12.07
C ARG A 132 -21.52 -2.09 -11.03
N THR A 133 -21.11 -1.05 -10.31
CA THR A 133 -20.19 -1.14 -9.18
C THR A 133 -20.84 -0.61 -7.91
N SER A 134 -20.22 -0.89 -6.77
CA SER A 134 -20.63 -0.38 -5.47
C SER A 134 -19.62 0.65 -4.94
N LEU A 135 -20.05 1.46 -3.97
CA LEU A 135 -19.16 2.37 -3.24
C LEU A 135 -18.39 1.55 -2.21
N GLN A 136 -17.05 1.53 -2.30
CA GLN A 136 -16.22 0.63 -1.48
C GLN A 136 -15.48 1.36 -0.37
N TYR A 137 -15.08 2.61 -0.60
CA TYR A 137 -14.09 3.29 0.25
C TYR A 137 -14.52 4.67 0.71
N LEU A 138 -14.32 4.99 1.98
CA LEU A 138 -14.48 6.33 2.55
C LEU A 138 -13.16 6.87 3.10
N GLN A 139 -12.83 8.13 2.78
CA GLN A 139 -11.67 8.85 3.33
C GLN A 139 -12.09 10.24 3.81
N LEU A 140 -12.52 10.33 5.06
CA LEU A 140 -13.29 11.45 5.55
C LEU A 140 -12.58 12.21 6.65
N ASP A 141 -12.68 13.53 6.57
CA ASP A 141 -12.53 14.45 7.67
C ASP A 141 -13.95 14.74 8.16
N LEU A 142 -14.29 14.21 9.34
CA LEU A 142 -15.62 14.34 9.94
C LEU A 142 -15.94 15.77 10.37
N ASN A 143 -14.97 16.69 10.33
CA ASN A 143 -15.21 18.12 10.59
C ASN A 143 -15.67 18.89 9.34
N VAL A 144 -15.61 18.26 8.15
CA VAL A 144 -16.08 18.84 6.88
C VAL A 144 -17.55 18.48 6.60
N ILE A 145 -18.10 17.52 7.34
CA ILE A 145 -19.46 17.01 7.14
C ILE A 145 -20.34 17.53 8.27
N ASP A 146 -21.30 18.40 7.92
CA ASP A 146 -22.22 19.00 8.90
C ASP A 146 -23.25 17.98 9.39
N ASP A 147 -23.89 17.26 8.46
CA ASP A 147 -24.87 16.21 8.74
C ASP A 147 -24.25 14.81 8.59
N LEU A 148 -23.59 14.33 9.65
CA LEU A 148 -22.94 13.02 9.66
C LEU A 148 -23.93 11.86 9.58
N GLU A 149 -25.09 12.00 10.23
CA GLU A 149 -26.12 10.96 10.28
C GLU A 149 -26.79 10.79 8.91
N GLY A 150 -27.23 11.89 8.29
CA GLY A 150 -27.76 11.87 6.93
C GLY A 150 -26.71 11.37 5.92
N PHE A 151 -25.45 11.79 6.06
CA PHE A 151 -24.38 11.34 5.18
C PHE A 151 -24.17 9.81 5.23
N ILE A 152 -24.13 9.21 6.41
CA ILE A 152 -23.79 7.78 6.56
C ILE A 152 -24.99 6.84 6.33
N THR A 153 -26.21 7.36 6.44
CA THR A 153 -27.46 6.59 6.20
C THR A 153 -27.86 6.52 4.73
N GLU A 154 -27.13 7.21 3.85
CA GLU A 154 -27.30 7.12 2.40
C GLU A 154 -27.21 5.67 1.88
N PRO A 155 -28.15 5.19 1.05
CA PRO A 155 -28.15 3.82 0.51
C PRO A 155 -26.83 3.26 -0.05
N CYS A 156 -25.95 4.09 -0.64
CA CYS A 156 -24.66 3.68 -1.20
C CYS A 156 -23.63 3.34 -0.12
N MET A 157 -23.86 3.76 1.13
CA MET A 157 -22.96 3.49 2.26
C MET A 157 -23.01 2.02 2.69
N LYS A 158 -24.11 1.30 2.37
CA LYS A 158 -24.28 -0.12 2.72
C LYS A 158 -23.18 -1.02 2.18
N SER A 159 -22.55 -0.65 1.07
CA SER A 159 -21.50 -1.46 0.42
C SER A 159 -20.08 -1.08 0.83
N VAL A 160 -19.91 -0.10 1.72
CA VAL A 160 -18.59 0.38 2.14
C VAL A 160 -17.92 -0.68 3.00
N SER A 161 -16.74 -1.13 2.57
CA SER A 161 -15.92 -2.08 3.31
C SER A 161 -14.65 -1.45 3.90
N GLY A 162 -14.20 -0.32 3.36
CA GLY A 162 -12.99 0.36 3.82
C GLY A 162 -13.23 1.81 4.23
N LEU A 163 -12.80 2.17 5.43
CA LEU A 163 -13.09 3.46 6.03
C LEU A 163 -11.85 4.07 6.66
N LYS A 164 -11.59 5.33 6.32
CA LYS A 164 -10.46 6.09 6.85
C LYS A 164 -10.92 7.45 7.37
N ILE A 165 -10.77 7.65 8.67
CA ILE A 165 -10.94 8.95 9.31
C ILE A 165 -9.59 9.69 9.26
N LEU A 166 -9.60 10.93 8.78
CA LEU A 166 -8.44 11.76 8.45
C LEU A 166 -8.44 13.12 9.16
N SER A 167 -9.44 13.37 10.01
CA SER A 167 -9.52 14.61 10.80
C SER A 167 -8.26 14.77 11.64
N GLU A 168 -7.76 15.99 11.79
CA GLU A 168 -6.66 16.25 12.74
C GLU A 168 -7.09 15.88 14.16
N THR A 169 -8.25 16.38 14.58
CA THR A 169 -8.93 16.07 15.83
C THR A 169 -10.39 15.69 15.57
N VAL A 170 -10.94 14.78 16.37
CA VAL A 170 -12.36 14.39 16.33
C VAL A 170 -12.84 14.09 17.74
N THR A 171 -14.09 14.43 18.06
CA THR A 171 -14.66 14.11 19.37
C THR A 171 -15.24 12.69 19.39
N SER A 172 -15.29 12.08 20.56
CA SER A 172 -15.87 10.75 20.77
C SER A 172 -17.34 10.68 20.37
N GLU A 173 -18.09 11.78 20.49
CA GLU A 173 -19.50 11.90 20.11
C GLU A 173 -19.65 11.86 18.59
N LYS A 174 -18.81 12.58 17.84
CA LYS A 174 -18.83 12.52 16.36
C LYS A 174 -18.50 11.12 15.85
N LEU A 175 -17.52 10.45 16.45
CA LEU A 175 -17.24 9.04 16.13
C LEU A 175 -18.44 8.15 16.43
N SER A 176 -19.09 8.35 17.57
CA SER A 176 -20.25 7.56 17.97
C SER A 176 -21.43 7.75 17.01
N VAL A 177 -21.77 8.99 16.67
CA VAL A 177 -22.81 9.31 15.67
C VAL A 177 -22.49 8.65 14.34
N PHE A 178 -21.24 8.77 13.89
CA PHE A 178 -20.85 8.24 12.60
C PHE A 178 -20.90 6.70 12.56
N PHE A 179 -20.29 6.03 13.54
CA PHE A 179 -20.16 4.57 13.55
C PHE A 179 -21.45 3.86 13.95
N ASN A 180 -22.25 4.39 14.87
CA ASN A 180 -23.51 3.76 15.30
C ASN A 180 -24.56 3.72 14.18
N ASN A 181 -24.46 4.63 13.20
CA ASN A 181 -25.38 4.69 12.07
C ASN A 181 -24.89 3.87 10.85
N ILE A 182 -23.74 3.19 10.94
CA ILE A 182 -23.30 2.26 9.89
C ILE A 182 -24.07 0.94 10.03
N GLU A 183 -24.86 0.61 9.01
CA GLU A 183 -25.70 -0.59 8.97
C GLU A 183 -24.89 -1.90 8.93
N ASN A 184 -23.78 -1.91 8.18
CA ASN A 184 -22.96 -3.11 7.97
C ASN A 184 -21.59 -3.00 8.66
N PRO A 185 -21.07 -4.08 9.28
CA PRO A 185 -19.73 -4.08 9.84
C PRO A 185 -18.69 -3.74 8.76
N VAL A 186 -17.92 -2.69 8.99
CA VAL A 186 -16.83 -2.29 8.12
C VAL A 186 -15.65 -3.25 8.31
N GLU A 187 -15.10 -3.77 7.22
CA GLU A 187 -13.97 -4.71 7.25
C GLU A 187 -12.68 -4.01 7.66
N ASP A 188 -12.37 -2.88 7.03
CA ASP A 188 -11.13 -2.13 7.20
C ASP A 188 -11.41 -0.74 7.79
N VAL A 189 -10.96 -0.48 9.03
CA VAL A 189 -11.10 0.82 9.68
C VAL A 189 -9.73 1.42 10.01
N TYR A 190 -9.52 2.66 9.59
CA TYR A 190 -8.32 3.43 9.86
C TYR A 190 -8.67 4.77 10.51
N ILE A 191 -8.27 4.98 11.75
CA ILE A 191 -8.47 6.23 12.51
C ILE A 191 -7.14 7.00 12.54
N HIS A 192 -7.01 7.99 11.67
CA HIS A 192 -5.87 8.91 11.61
C HIS A 192 -6.16 10.24 12.31
N SER A 193 -6.68 10.17 13.53
CA SER A 193 -7.16 11.37 14.23
C SER A 193 -6.82 11.28 15.70
N LYS A 194 -6.53 12.45 16.29
CA LYS A 194 -6.58 12.59 17.74
C LYS A 194 -8.04 12.54 18.16
N VAL A 195 -8.38 11.62 19.08
CA VAL A 195 -9.75 11.51 19.60
C VAL A 195 -9.84 12.21 20.95
N GLU A 196 -10.83 13.10 21.07
CA GLU A 196 -11.11 13.85 22.29
C GLU A 196 -12.36 13.29 22.99
N GLY A 197 -12.28 13.10 24.31
CA GLY A 197 -13.32 12.46 25.10
C GLY A 197 -13.14 10.95 25.24
N GLU A 198 -14.07 10.33 25.98
CA GLU A 198 -14.06 8.89 26.26
C GLU A 198 -14.76 8.13 25.13
N VAL A 199 -14.03 7.24 24.47
CA VAL A 199 -14.59 6.42 23.41
C VAL A 199 -15.35 5.25 24.03
N SER A 200 -16.54 4.94 23.50
CA SER A 200 -17.27 3.77 23.95
C SER A 200 -16.61 2.48 23.46
N THR A 201 -16.44 1.51 24.34
CA THR A 201 -15.95 0.15 24.02
C THR A 201 -16.89 -0.64 23.11
N ASN A 202 -18.13 -0.19 22.96
CA ASN A 202 -19.17 -0.86 22.16
C ASN A 202 -19.24 -0.38 20.70
N LEU A 203 -18.40 0.57 20.29
CA LEU A 203 -18.41 1.06 18.92
C LEU A 203 -18.10 -0.08 17.93
N ASN A 204 -18.89 -0.15 16.86
CA ASN A 204 -18.87 -1.28 15.93
C ASN A 204 -17.51 -1.48 15.22
N PHE A 205 -16.66 -0.45 15.12
CA PHE A 205 -15.34 -0.58 14.52
C PHE A 205 -14.41 -1.50 15.32
N PHE A 206 -14.67 -1.78 16.59
CA PHE A 206 -13.94 -2.80 17.36
C PHE A 206 -14.21 -4.24 16.88
N ARG A 207 -15.23 -4.42 16.02
CA ARG A 207 -15.56 -5.70 15.36
C ARG A 207 -15.04 -5.78 13.92
N SER A 208 -14.41 -4.72 13.43
CA SER A 208 -13.80 -4.71 12.09
C SER A 208 -12.73 -5.79 11.97
N ASP A 209 -12.53 -6.31 10.76
CA ASP A 209 -11.49 -7.30 10.53
C ASP A 209 -10.10 -6.68 10.73
N ARG A 210 -9.91 -5.43 10.29
CA ARG A 210 -8.67 -4.67 10.51
C ARG A 210 -8.99 -3.32 11.13
N LEU A 211 -8.44 -3.11 12.33
CA LEU A 211 -8.50 -1.82 13.00
C LEU A 211 -7.10 -1.21 13.08
N ILE A 212 -6.96 0.01 12.56
CA ILE A 212 -5.72 0.77 12.56
C ILE A 212 -5.97 2.11 13.23
N PHE A 213 -5.20 2.46 14.26
CA PHE A 213 -5.27 3.79 14.88
C PHE A 213 -3.89 4.40 15.08
N TYR A 214 -3.82 5.74 14.95
CA TYR A 214 -2.58 6.49 14.99
C TYR A 214 -2.23 7.08 16.36
N GLU A 215 -3.23 7.34 17.19
CA GLU A 215 -3.06 7.90 18.52
C GLU A 215 -3.86 7.07 19.51
N THR A 216 -3.25 6.79 20.66
CA THR A 216 -3.76 5.81 21.63
C THR A 216 -4.06 6.43 22.99
N SER A 217 -4.11 7.76 23.08
CA SER A 217 -4.37 8.46 24.34
C SER A 217 -5.69 8.05 25.01
N TRP A 218 -6.66 7.60 24.22
CA TRP A 218 -8.00 7.19 24.62
C TRP A 218 -8.16 5.67 24.77
N ILE A 219 -7.14 4.88 24.43
CA ILE A 219 -7.20 3.40 24.48
C ILE A 219 -6.97 2.93 25.92
N THR A 220 -7.90 2.12 26.43
CA THR A 220 -7.83 1.47 27.75
C THR A 220 -7.74 -0.05 27.61
N ARG A 221 -7.63 -0.76 28.75
CA ARG A 221 -7.61 -2.24 28.79
C ARG A 221 -8.90 -2.82 28.23
N GLU A 222 -10.04 -2.20 28.55
CA GLU A 222 -11.37 -2.63 28.13
C GLU A 222 -11.52 -2.52 26.61
N HIS A 223 -10.96 -1.47 26.01
CA HIS A 223 -10.95 -1.30 24.55
C HIS A 223 -10.18 -2.41 23.83
N LEU A 224 -8.96 -2.72 24.30
CA LEU A 224 -8.17 -3.79 23.69
C LEU A 224 -8.78 -5.17 23.93
N SER A 225 -9.32 -5.42 25.12
CA SER A 225 -9.95 -6.70 25.47
C SER A 225 -11.28 -6.90 24.72
N GLY A 226 -11.99 -5.81 24.41
CA GLY A 226 -13.23 -5.84 23.63
C GLY A 226 -13.03 -5.99 22.13
N PHE A 227 -11.80 -5.88 21.62
CA PHE A 227 -11.52 -6.03 20.20
C PHE A 227 -11.79 -7.47 19.73
N ASN A 228 -12.66 -7.60 18.73
CA ASN A 228 -13.05 -8.89 18.13
C ASN A 228 -12.84 -8.90 16.61
N GLY A 229 -11.70 -8.37 16.19
CA GLY A 229 -11.24 -8.38 14.81
C GLY A 229 -10.12 -9.39 14.57
N LYS A 230 -9.60 -9.37 13.33
CA LYS A 230 -8.47 -10.21 12.92
C LYS A 230 -7.13 -9.54 13.20
N MET A 231 -7.04 -8.24 12.93
CA MET A 231 -5.79 -7.52 12.96
C MET A 231 -5.94 -6.17 13.64
N LEU A 232 -5.03 -5.92 14.59
CA LEU A 232 -4.90 -4.64 15.26
C LEU A 232 -3.56 -4.01 14.87
N TYR A 233 -3.60 -2.80 14.31
CA TYR A 233 -2.40 -2.03 14.02
C TYR A 233 -2.41 -0.73 14.83
N VAL A 234 -1.38 -0.57 15.67
CA VAL A 234 -1.17 0.63 16.47
C VAL A 234 0.04 1.40 15.95
N PHE A 235 -0.16 2.67 15.60
CA PHE A 235 0.93 3.58 15.31
C PHE A 235 1.21 4.46 16.52
N ASN A 236 2.50 4.71 16.81
CA ASN A 236 2.94 5.61 17.87
C ASN A 236 2.23 5.41 19.23
N PRO A 237 2.25 4.18 19.80
CA PRO A 237 1.55 3.90 21.05
C PRO A 237 2.08 4.76 22.20
N THR A 238 1.16 5.31 23.00
CA THR A 238 1.43 6.12 24.19
C THR A 238 1.24 5.35 25.50
N PHE A 239 0.56 4.21 25.46
CA PHE A 239 0.31 3.34 26.62
C PHE A 239 1.56 2.57 27.08
N ASP A 240 1.46 1.95 28.25
CA ASP A 240 2.53 1.14 28.85
C ASP A 240 2.57 -0.30 28.34
N ILE A 241 3.61 -1.02 28.74
CA ILE A 241 3.83 -2.43 28.37
C ILE A 241 2.84 -3.38 29.02
N GLU A 242 2.32 -3.05 30.19
CA GLU A 242 1.39 -3.90 30.91
C GLU A 242 0.05 -3.98 30.16
N LEU A 243 -0.39 -2.90 29.51
CA LEU A 243 -1.57 -2.92 28.63
C LEU A 243 -1.46 -3.98 27.50
N VAL A 244 -0.28 -4.10 26.88
CA VAL A 244 -0.02 -5.09 25.81
C VAL A 244 0.08 -6.49 26.39
N ILE A 245 0.76 -6.64 27.54
CA ILE A 245 0.85 -7.93 28.24
C ILE A 245 -0.53 -8.43 28.65
N ASP A 246 -1.38 -7.57 29.18
CA ASP A 246 -2.75 -7.90 29.56
C ASP A 246 -3.58 -8.34 28.35
N PHE A 247 -3.42 -7.66 27.21
CA PHE A 247 -4.04 -8.06 25.95
C PHE A 247 -3.60 -9.47 25.52
N ILE A 248 -2.29 -9.75 25.53
CA ILE A 248 -1.76 -11.07 25.16
C ILE A 248 -2.22 -12.14 26.17
N ARG A 249 -2.25 -11.82 27.47
CA ARG A 249 -2.73 -12.72 28.53
C ARG A 249 -4.21 -13.03 28.32
N HIS A 250 -5.02 -12.01 28.02
CA HIS A 250 -6.44 -12.19 27.71
C HIS A 250 -6.63 -13.09 26.48
N TRP A 251 -5.89 -12.88 25.40
CA TRP A 251 -5.93 -13.74 24.22
C TRP A 251 -5.48 -15.18 24.50
N ARG A 252 -4.41 -15.37 25.28
CA ARG A 252 -3.86 -16.68 25.68
C ARG A 252 -4.82 -17.47 26.58
N ASN A 253 -5.58 -16.78 27.42
CA ASN A 253 -6.54 -17.43 28.31
C ASN A 253 -7.94 -17.53 27.71
N GLY A 254 -8.21 -16.79 26.62
CA GLY A 254 -9.47 -16.81 25.90
C GLY A 254 -9.51 -17.84 24.77
N ASN A 255 -10.62 -17.86 24.05
CA ASN A 255 -10.88 -18.75 22.92
C ASN A 255 -11.02 -17.97 21.60
N ASN A 256 -10.53 -16.73 21.54
CA ASN A 256 -10.55 -15.94 20.30
C ASN A 256 -9.58 -16.56 19.28
N THR A 257 -10.12 -17.31 18.33
CA THR A 257 -9.40 -17.89 17.19
C THR A 257 -9.42 -16.99 15.96
N LYS A 258 -10.20 -15.90 15.98
CA LYS A 258 -10.28 -14.93 14.87
C LYS A 258 -9.06 -14.01 14.84
N PHE A 259 -8.48 -13.71 15.99
CA PHE A 259 -7.35 -12.79 16.11
C PHE A 259 -6.05 -13.40 15.54
N ILE A 260 -5.41 -12.67 14.63
CA ILE A 260 -4.24 -13.12 13.85
C ILE A 260 -3.00 -12.34 14.24
N ALA A 261 -3.09 -10.99 14.33
CA ALA A 261 -1.91 -10.18 14.51
C ALA A 261 -2.17 -8.85 15.24
N LEU A 262 -1.30 -8.57 16.22
CA LEU A 262 -1.05 -7.22 16.75
C LEU A 262 0.23 -6.69 16.10
N LYS A 263 0.12 -5.54 15.41
CA LYS A 263 1.29 -4.83 14.89
C LYS A 263 1.40 -3.46 15.53
N MET A 264 2.59 -3.09 15.95
CA MET A 264 2.88 -1.78 16.50
C MET A 264 4.07 -1.15 15.79
N SER A 265 4.03 0.15 15.55
CA SER A 265 5.14 0.87 14.91
C SER A 265 5.38 2.22 15.57
N ARG A 266 6.62 2.74 15.46
CA ARG A 266 7.12 3.85 16.28
C ARG A 266 6.93 3.61 17.77
N VAL A 267 7.19 2.38 18.20
CA VAL A 267 7.01 1.93 19.57
C VAL A 267 8.08 2.59 20.47
N PRO A 268 7.70 3.23 21.59
CA PRO A 268 8.67 3.77 22.55
C PRO A 268 9.56 2.66 23.13
N GLN A 269 10.84 2.96 23.42
CA GLN A 269 11.79 1.96 23.92
C GLN A 269 11.32 1.28 25.22
N LYS A 270 10.62 2.00 26.10
CA LYS A 270 10.00 1.46 27.31
C LYS A 270 9.01 0.30 27.04
N LEU A 271 8.37 0.30 25.86
CA LEU A 271 7.41 -0.73 25.44
C LEU A 271 8.11 -1.91 24.74
N MET A 272 9.36 -1.74 24.29
CA MET A 272 10.16 -2.76 23.60
C MET A 272 11.01 -3.62 24.56
N ASN A 273 10.50 -3.90 25.77
CA ASN A 273 11.23 -4.70 26.75
C ASN A 273 11.09 -6.20 26.44
N ARG A 274 12.05 -6.73 25.67
CA ARG A 274 12.12 -8.14 25.25
C ARG A 274 12.11 -9.12 26.43
N ASP A 275 12.92 -8.89 27.44
CA ASP A 275 13.06 -9.81 28.58
C ASP A 275 11.77 -9.89 29.41
N ARG A 276 11.01 -8.79 29.46
CA ARG A 276 9.68 -8.76 30.10
C ARG A 276 8.69 -9.68 29.37
N PHE A 277 8.65 -9.65 28.03
CA PHE A 277 7.78 -10.55 27.26
C PHE A 277 8.22 -12.01 27.36
N ILE A 278 9.52 -12.28 27.28
CA ILE A 278 10.07 -13.64 27.41
C ILE A 278 9.71 -14.24 28.76
N SER A 279 9.94 -13.49 29.85
CA SER A 279 9.68 -13.97 31.22
C SER A 279 8.19 -14.17 31.51
N GLU A 280 7.30 -13.30 30.99
CA GLU A 280 5.85 -13.43 31.20
C GLU A 280 5.26 -14.66 30.49
N PHE A 281 5.73 -14.97 29.28
CA PHE A 281 5.10 -15.98 28.42
C PHE A 281 5.88 -17.28 28.30
N ASP A 282 7.03 -17.42 28.97
CA ASP A 282 7.99 -18.52 28.77
C ASP A 282 8.33 -18.71 27.28
N ALA A 283 8.54 -17.58 26.59
CA ALA A 283 8.67 -17.56 25.14
C ALA A 283 10.06 -18.04 24.70
N LYS A 284 10.12 -18.93 23.71
CA LYS A 284 11.33 -19.62 23.26
C LYS A 284 11.78 -19.10 21.89
N PRO A 285 13.08 -19.04 21.56
CA PRO A 285 13.52 -18.67 20.23
C PRO A 285 12.88 -19.55 19.15
N TRP A 286 12.69 -18.99 17.95
CA TRP A 286 12.19 -19.73 16.79
C TRP A 286 12.96 -21.03 16.55
N ASP A 287 12.20 -22.09 16.22
CA ASP A 287 12.74 -23.39 15.82
C ASP A 287 12.27 -23.75 14.40
N PRO A 288 13.18 -23.88 13.41
CA PRO A 288 12.83 -24.25 12.04
C PRO A 288 12.16 -25.63 11.91
N LYS A 289 12.31 -26.52 12.91
CA LYS A 289 11.63 -27.82 12.91
C LYS A 289 10.16 -27.73 13.30
N ARG A 290 9.75 -26.65 13.97
CA ARG A 290 8.40 -26.48 14.52
C ARG A 290 7.49 -25.68 13.60
N ARG A 291 8.03 -24.67 12.93
CA ARG A 291 7.31 -23.85 11.95
C ARG A 291 8.25 -23.23 10.94
N GLU A 292 7.68 -22.84 9.80
CA GLU A 292 8.39 -22.08 8.78
C GLU A 292 8.92 -20.74 9.33
N ARG A 293 9.99 -20.26 8.68
CA ARG A 293 10.65 -18.99 8.99
C ARG A 293 9.70 -17.80 8.84
N CYS A 294 8.88 -17.84 7.80
CA CYS A 294 8.04 -16.74 7.37
C CYS A 294 6.57 -17.04 7.67
N TYR A 295 5.81 -16.02 8.08
CA TYR A 295 4.36 -16.13 8.25
C TYR A 295 3.61 -15.22 7.27
N ILE A 296 2.62 -15.80 6.59
CA ILE A 296 1.78 -15.15 5.56
C ILE A 296 0.39 -14.89 6.16
N TYR A 297 0.24 -13.76 6.84
CA TYR A 297 -1.01 -13.45 7.57
C TYR A 297 -2.08 -12.78 6.69
N GLU A 298 -1.77 -12.29 5.48
CA GLU A 298 -2.79 -11.64 4.64
C GLU A 298 -3.77 -12.61 3.94
N LYS A 299 -3.42 -13.90 3.77
CA LYS A 299 -4.36 -14.94 3.25
C LYS A 299 -5.61 -15.09 4.12
N GLU A 300 -5.50 -14.76 5.40
CA GLU A 300 -6.57 -14.88 6.37
C GLU A 300 -7.36 -13.55 6.54
N ILE A 301 -6.87 -12.45 5.94
CA ILE A 301 -7.37 -11.08 6.14
C ILE A 301 -7.94 -10.44 4.85
N THR A 302 -7.31 -10.59 3.68
CA THR A 302 -7.79 -10.00 2.41
C THR A 302 -7.45 -10.86 1.18
N ASP A 303 -8.26 -10.79 0.11
CA ASP A 303 -8.02 -11.46 -1.18
C ASP A 303 -6.85 -10.88 -2.03
N LYS A 304 -6.01 -9.99 -1.46
CA LYS A 304 -5.02 -9.20 -2.22
C LYS A 304 -3.57 -9.38 -1.72
N HIS A 305 -2.94 -10.46 -2.19
CA HIS A 305 -1.48 -10.75 -2.23
C HIS A 305 -0.78 -10.92 -0.86
N ASP A 306 0.29 -11.72 -0.83
CA ASP A 306 0.92 -12.24 0.40
C ASP A 306 1.89 -11.23 1.06
N VAL A 307 1.52 -10.56 2.18
CA VAL A 307 2.54 -9.97 3.08
C VAL A 307 3.16 -11.10 3.85
N VAL A 308 4.45 -11.28 3.62
CA VAL A 308 5.27 -12.23 4.34
C VAL A 308 6.09 -11.47 5.36
N THR A 309 6.00 -11.88 6.62
CA THR A 309 6.88 -11.37 7.68
C THR A 309 7.83 -12.48 8.09
N ASP A 310 9.13 -12.19 8.04
CA ASP A 310 10.15 -13.06 8.61
C ASP A 310 10.07 -12.99 10.13
N LEU A 311 9.80 -14.14 10.74
CA LEU A 311 9.62 -14.30 12.19
C LEU A 311 10.73 -15.18 12.79
N SER A 312 11.86 -15.40 12.08
CA SER A 312 12.98 -16.21 12.60
C SER A 312 13.67 -15.61 13.82
N GLU A 313 13.61 -14.28 13.98
CA GLU A 313 14.18 -13.58 15.13
C GLU A 313 13.17 -13.42 16.29
N GLY A 314 11.98 -13.99 16.13
CA GLY A 314 10.91 -13.92 17.12
C GLY A 314 11.00 -14.96 18.22
N PHE A 315 10.14 -14.81 19.22
CA PHE A 315 9.98 -15.73 20.33
C PHE A 315 8.60 -16.36 20.31
N ASP A 316 8.57 -17.68 20.27
CA ASP A 316 7.37 -18.47 20.18
C ASP A 316 6.86 -18.85 21.58
N PHE A 317 5.55 -18.74 21.76
CA PHE A 317 4.85 -19.24 22.94
C PHE A 317 3.52 -19.86 22.52
N GLU A 318 2.96 -20.70 23.39
CA GLU A 318 1.73 -21.44 23.09
C GLU A 318 0.56 -20.99 23.96
N ARG A 319 -0.59 -20.99 23.31
CA ARG A 319 -1.88 -21.02 23.99
C ARG A 319 -2.22 -22.43 24.46
N HIS A 320 -3.14 -22.55 25.41
CA HIS A 320 -3.55 -23.81 26.02
C HIS A 320 -4.10 -24.85 25.02
N ASP A 321 -4.60 -24.41 23.85
CA ASP A 321 -5.09 -25.26 22.76
C ASP A 321 -3.99 -25.64 21.74
N GLY A 322 -2.74 -25.28 22.00
CA GLY A 322 -1.59 -25.54 21.12
C GLY A 322 -1.44 -24.52 19.99
N LEU A 323 -2.27 -23.46 19.95
CA LEU A 323 -2.10 -22.39 18.96
C LEU A 323 -0.80 -21.63 19.24
N LEU A 324 0.09 -21.62 18.25
CA LEU A 324 1.40 -21.00 18.32
C LEU A 324 1.31 -19.51 18.02
N SER A 325 1.99 -18.68 18.81
CA SER A 325 2.12 -17.24 18.57
C SER A 325 3.58 -16.83 18.69
N THR A 326 3.96 -15.80 17.94
CA THR A 326 5.33 -15.29 17.92
C THR A 326 5.37 -13.82 18.31
N ILE A 327 6.18 -13.51 19.32
CA ILE A 327 6.53 -12.14 19.70
C ILE A 327 7.80 -11.76 18.93
N LEU A 328 7.64 -10.91 17.92
CA LEU A 328 8.77 -10.28 17.24
C LEU A 328 8.87 -8.83 17.72
N ILE A 329 9.88 -8.55 18.52
CA ILE A 329 10.31 -7.18 18.81
C ILE A 329 11.46 -6.90 17.86
N SER A 330 11.12 -6.37 16.69
CA SER A 330 12.14 -5.80 15.83
C SER A 330 12.77 -4.63 16.59
N PRO A 331 14.11 -4.50 16.62
CA PRO A 331 14.71 -3.26 17.08
C PRO A 331 14.06 -2.10 16.32
N PRO A 332 13.97 -0.90 16.91
CA PRO A 332 13.45 0.25 16.19
C PRO A 332 14.15 0.26 14.83
N ALA A 333 13.38 0.34 13.74
CA ALA A 333 13.94 0.66 12.43
C ALA A 333 14.43 2.11 12.44
N ARG A 334 15.26 2.47 13.41
CA ARG A 334 16.32 3.43 13.22
C ARG A 334 17.32 2.62 12.45
N SER A 335 17.53 2.99 11.20
CA SER A 335 18.81 2.72 10.60
C SER A 335 19.90 3.04 11.63
N ASP A 336 20.91 2.18 11.72
CA ASP A 336 22.10 2.44 12.54
C ASP A 336 22.69 3.82 12.17
N LEU A 337 22.47 4.25 10.92
CA LEU A 337 22.76 5.59 10.40
C LEU A 337 21.60 6.14 9.55
N CYS A 338 21.11 7.35 9.86
CA CYS A 338 20.15 8.08 9.02
C CYS A 338 20.81 9.35 8.46
N LEU A 339 20.95 9.42 7.14
CA LEU A 339 21.56 10.58 6.46
C LEU A 339 20.48 11.40 5.74
N ARG A 340 20.51 12.72 5.92
CA ARG A 340 19.58 13.65 5.27
C ARG A 340 20.31 14.91 4.79
N GLY A 341 19.95 15.37 3.59
CA GLY A 341 20.50 16.61 3.02
C GLY A 341 21.73 16.38 2.14
N GLU A 342 22.58 17.38 2.00
CA GLU A 342 23.81 17.28 1.20
C GLU A 342 24.97 16.74 2.04
N ILE A 343 25.76 15.82 1.48
CA ILE A 343 26.94 15.24 2.15
C ILE A 343 28.09 15.05 1.14
N CYS A 344 29.33 15.30 1.55
CA CYS A 344 30.51 15.04 0.72
C CYS A 344 30.96 13.58 0.83
N ALA A 345 31.37 12.97 -0.28
CA ALA A 345 31.77 11.56 -0.32
C ALA A 345 32.93 11.24 0.63
N ASP A 346 33.96 12.08 0.69
CA ASP A 346 35.13 11.89 1.56
C ASP A 346 34.74 11.81 3.05
N GLN A 347 33.79 12.63 3.48
CA GLN A 347 33.29 12.62 4.87
C GLN A 347 32.52 11.34 5.19
N LEU A 348 31.78 10.84 4.20
CA LEU A 348 31.02 9.61 4.36
C LEU A 348 31.96 8.39 4.41
N ASP A 349 32.98 8.35 3.56
CA ASP A 349 34.02 7.31 3.59
C ASP A 349 34.83 7.34 4.89
N GLU A 350 35.17 8.53 5.40
CA GLU A 350 35.83 8.68 6.70
C GLU A 350 34.95 8.12 7.84
N TYR A 351 33.64 8.40 7.81
CA TYR A 351 32.70 7.83 8.78
C TYR A 351 32.69 6.29 8.74
N PHE A 352 32.58 5.69 7.55
CA PHE A 352 32.56 4.23 7.42
C PHE A 352 33.91 3.59 7.74
N SER A 353 35.01 4.31 7.54
CA SER A 353 36.34 3.88 7.98
C SER A 353 36.42 3.83 9.52
N ALA A 354 35.80 4.79 10.21
CA ALA A 354 35.77 4.85 11.67
C ALA A 354 34.70 3.91 12.30
N SER A 355 33.59 3.65 11.60
CA SER A 355 32.44 2.90 12.10
C SER A 355 31.89 1.92 11.03
N PRO A 356 32.63 0.85 10.71
CA PRO A 356 32.33 -0.01 9.55
C PRO A 356 31.11 -0.92 9.73
N LYS A 357 30.58 -1.09 10.94
CA LYS A 357 29.50 -2.05 11.24
C LYS A 357 28.13 -1.37 11.26
N GLN A 358 27.56 -1.12 10.09
CA GLN A 358 26.16 -0.72 9.93
C GLN A 358 25.36 -1.90 9.38
N LYS A 359 24.26 -2.30 10.05
CA LYS A 359 23.33 -3.32 9.55
C LYS A 359 22.23 -2.70 8.69
N TYR A 360 21.76 -1.52 9.06
CA TYR A 360 20.74 -0.81 8.30
C TYR A 360 21.10 0.66 8.11
N ILE A 361 21.18 1.11 6.86
CA ILE A 361 21.32 2.53 6.52
C ILE A 361 20.06 3.02 5.81
N GLN A 362 19.63 4.20 6.23
CA GLN A 362 18.58 4.94 5.57
C GLN A 362 19.11 6.29 5.10
N CYS A 363 19.07 6.53 3.79
CA CYS A 363 19.65 7.71 3.16
C CYS A 363 18.59 8.48 2.37
N ASN A 364 18.50 9.78 2.61
CA ASN A 364 17.78 10.72 1.75
C ASN A 364 18.70 11.91 1.49
N VAL A 365 19.67 11.73 0.60
CA VAL A 365 20.80 12.64 0.45
C VAL A 365 21.12 12.96 -1.00
N THR A 366 21.80 14.08 -1.19
CA THR A 366 22.51 14.42 -2.42
C THR A 366 24.00 14.32 -2.14
N LEU A 367 24.68 13.35 -2.75
CA LEU A 367 26.12 13.15 -2.56
C LEU A 367 26.90 14.12 -3.45
N LYS A 368 27.91 14.80 -2.87
CA LYS A 368 28.91 15.56 -3.61
C LYS A 368 30.18 14.74 -3.76
N GLY A 369 30.54 14.41 -5.01
CA GLY A 369 31.64 13.50 -5.33
C GLY A 369 31.19 12.04 -5.46
N GLU A 370 32.16 11.12 -5.46
CA GLU A 370 31.94 9.69 -5.56
C GLU A 370 32.59 8.97 -4.37
N LEU A 371 31.91 7.96 -3.82
CA LEU A 371 32.49 7.10 -2.78
C LEU A 371 33.58 6.21 -3.37
N LYS A 372 34.56 5.84 -2.55
CA LYS A 372 35.56 4.83 -2.93
C LYS A 372 34.90 3.48 -3.20
N GLU A 373 35.46 2.71 -4.14
CA GLU A 373 34.94 1.39 -4.51
C GLU A 373 34.91 0.39 -3.33
N ASP A 374 35.82 0.56 -2.37
CA ASP A 374 35.96 -0.25 -1.16
C ASP A 374 35.29 0.39 0.08
N SER A 375 34.44 1.40 -0.13
CA SER A 375 33.72 2.06 0.96
C SER A 375 32.91 1.07 1.81
N GLY A 376 33.01 1.21 3.14
CA GLY A 376 32.19 0.45 4.09
C GLY A 376 30.69 0.72 3.96
N PHE A 377 30.28 1.77 3.22
CA PHE A 377 28.89 1.98 2.85
C PHE A 377 28.31 0.76 2.12
N TYR A 378 29.08 0.18 1.19
CA TYR A 378 28.64 -0.93 0.34
C TYR A 378 28.58 -2.29 1.06
N THR A 379 29.16 -2.39 2.27
CA THR A 379 29.16 -3.63 3.06
C THR A 379 27.95 -3.77 3.99
N THR A 380 27.08 -2.76 4.02
CA THR A 380 25.90 -2.72 4.88
C THR A 380 24.88 -3.80 4.50
N ASP A 381 24.32 -4.49 5.48
CA ASP A 381 23.32 -5.56 5.24
C ASP A 381 22.08 -5.06 4.48
N LEU A 382 21.53 -3.90 4.88
CA LEU A 382 20.34 -3.30 4.29
C LEU A 382 20.54 -1.80 3.99
N ILE A 383 20.24 -1.38 2.76
CA ILE A 383 20.24 0.02 2.35
C ILE A 383 18.84 0.42 1.84
N ASP A 384 18.26 1.46 2.43
CA ASP A 384 17.09 2.19 1.90
C ASP A 384 17.54 3.60 1.47
N LEU A 385 17.68 3.80 0.16
CA LEU A 385 18.26 5.00 -0.43
C LEU A 385 17.22 5.73 -1.28
N ARG A 386 16.99 7.01 -0.96
CA ARG A 386 16.47 8.00 -1.90
C ARG A 386 17.62 8.88 -2.37
N ASP A 387 17.93 8.73 -3.65
CA ASP A 387 19.08 9.32 -4.33
C ASP A 387 18.62 10.33 -5.37
N HIS A 388 19.18 11.53 -5.29
CA HIS A 388 19.04 12.59 -6.29
C HIS A 388 20.34 12.77 -7.11
N SER A 389 21.29 11.85 -6.96
CA SER A 389 22.67 11.90 -7.47
C SER A 389 23.11 10.54 -8.08
N SER A 390 24.37 10.12 -7.87
CA SER A 390 25.00 8.93 -8.49
C SER A 390 25.17 7.73 -7.54
N MET A 391 24.72 7.82 -6.28
CA MET A 391 24.93 6.77 -5.26
C MET A 391 24.34 5.41 -5.68
N SER A 392 23.20 5.44 -6.37
CA SER A 392 22.50 4.24 -6.83
C SER A 392 23.33 3.44 -7.83
N VAL A 393 24.10 4.12 -8.70
CA VAL A 393 25.02 3.47 -9.66
C VAL A 393 26.17 2.79 -8.92
N GLY A 394 26.73 3.44 -7.89
CA GLY A 394 27.76 2.84 -7.04
C GLY A 394 27.26 1.57 -6.34
N ILE A 395 26.02 1.56 -5.84
CA ILE A 395 25.40 0.37 -5.23
C ILE A 395 25.30 -0.78 -6.25
N LEU A 396 24.89 -0.50 -7.49
CA LEU A 396 24.83 -1.52 -8.54
C LEU A 396 26.20 -2.11 -8.91
N LYS A 397 27.30 -1.41 -8.62
CA LYS A 397 28.65 -1.86 -8.96
C LYS A 397 29.34 -2.60 -7.80
N HIS A 398 29.17 -2.11 -6.56
CA HIS A 398 30.03 -2.46 -5.44
C HIS A 398 29.30 -3.06 -4.23
N PHE A 399 27.96 -3.11 -4.20
CA PHE A 399 27.21 -3.58 -3.02
C PHE A 399 27.45 -5.06 -2.67
N ILE A 400 27.80 -5.34 -1.42
CA ILE A 400 28.08 -6.69 -0.90
C ILE A 400 26.99 -7.16 0.09
N GLY A 401 26.09 -6.26 0.49
CA GLY A 401 25.00 -6.56 1.41
C GLY A 401 23.88 -7.42 0.83
N ARG A 402 22.83 -7.58 1.63
CA ARG A 402 21.72 -8.51 1.36
C ARG A 402 20.52 -7.82 0.70
N LYS A 403 20.17 -6.62 1.13
CA LYS A 403 18.94 -5.94 0.67
C LYS A 403 19.21 -4.50 0.30
N ALA A 404 18.79 -4.09 -0.90
CA ALA A 404 18.92 -2.71 -1.36
C ALA A 404 17.60 -2.22 -1.97
N ILE A 405 17.09 -1.10 -1.48
CA ILE A 405 15.89 -0.43 -1.98
C ILE A 405 16.29 0.97 -2.39
N LEU A 406 16.25 1.22 -3.70
CA LEU A 406 16.75 2.45 -4.31
C LEU A 406 15.58 3.20 -4.96
N ARG A 407 15.47 4.48 -4.65
CA ARG A 407 14.65 5.44 -5.38
C ARG A 407 15.59 6.47 -5.97
N THR A 408 15.73 6.45 -7.29
CA THR A 408 16.69 7.29 -8.00
C THR A 408 16.01 8.11 -9.10
N GLU A 409 16.61 9.24 -9.43
CA GLU A 409 16.21 10.07 -10.56
C GLU A 409 16.91 9.67 -11.86
N ARG A 410 18.07 9.01 -11.78
CA ARG A 410 18.92 8.69 -12.94
C ARG A 410 19.44 7.27 -12.85
N LEU A 411 19.20 6.50 -13.91
CA LEU A 411 19.79 5.17 -14.10
C LEU A 411 19.79 4.82 -15.58
N GLU A 412 20.90 4.30 -16.10
CA GLU A 412 21.02 3.91 -17.50
C GLU A 412 20.79 2.41 -17.70
N ASN A 413 20.44 2.02 -18.94
CA ASN A 413 20.32 0.60 -19.30
C ASN A 413 21.63 -0.16 -19.04
N CYS A 414 22.78 0.49 -19.29
CA CYS A 414 24.10 -0.11 -19.14
C CYS A 414 24.39 -0.52 -17.69
N ASP A 415 23.96 0.27 -16.69
CA ASP A 415 24.16 -0.03 -15.28
C ASP A 415 23.42 -1.31 -14.86
N ILE A 416 22.16 -1.45 -15.30
CA ILE A 416 21.35 -2.65 -15.05
C ILE A 416 21.96 -3.86 -15.76
N ILE A 417 22.42 -3.69 -17.00
CA ILE A 417 23.03 -4.76 -17.78
C ILE A 417 24.29 -5.28 -17.09
N GLN A 418 25.19 -4.38 -16.69
CA GLN A 418 26.43 -4.73 -15.99
C GLN A 418 26.16 -5.40 -14.65
N PHE A 419 25.20 -4.89 -13.86
CA PHE A 419 24.80 -5.50 -12.60
C PHE A 419 24.38 -6.97 -12.79
N ILE A 420 23.47 -7.24 -13.74
CA ILE A 420 22.97 -8.59 -13.98
C ILE A 420 24.10 -9.50 -14.49
N GLN A 421 24.98 -9.01 -15.39
CA GLN A 421 26.10 -9.79 -15.91
C GLN A 421 27.12 -10.16 -14.82
N ARG A 422 27.45 -9.22 -13.91
CA ARG A 422 28.35 -9.46 -12.78
C ARG A 422 27.77 -10.45 -11.78
N TRP A 423 26.47 -10.34 -11.49
CA TRP A 423 25.78 -11.31 -10.63
C TRP A 423 25.72 -12.69 -11.29
N LYS A 424 25.43 -12.76 -12.60
CA LYS A 424 25.29 -14.01 -13.36
C LYS A 424 26.60 -14.78 -13.49
N SER A 425 27.71 -14.07 -13.73
CA SER A 425 29.05 -14.66 -13.75
C SER A 425 29.59 -15.02 -12.37
N GLY A 426 28.89 -14.64 -11.29
CA GLY A 426 29.32 -14.89 -9.91
C GLY A 426 30.49 -14.02 -9.46
N ILE A 427 30.80 -12.92 -10.16
CA ILE A 427 31.90 -12.01 -9.83
C ILE A 427 31.49 -11.04 -8.70
N ALA A 428 30.21 -10.66 -8.60
CA ALA A 428 29.73 -9.74 -7.56
C ALA A 428 28.34 -10.10 -7.02
N HIS A 429 27.97 -9.47 -5.89
CA HIS A 429 26.63 -9.51 -5.29
C HIS A 429 26.16 -10.91 -4.84
N GLN A 430 27.08 -11.73 -4.33
CA GLN A 430 26.80 -13.12 -3.96
C GLN A 430 25.81 -13.24 -2.81
N ASN A 431 25.86 -12.30 -1.84
CA ASN A 431 24.98 -12.26 -0.67
C ASN A 431 23.62 -11.60 -0.94
N LEU A 432 23.39 -11.05 -2.13
CA LEU A 432 22.19 -10.28 -2.42
C LEU A 432 20.96 -11.19 -2.34
N GLU A 433 19.98 -10.80 -1.53
CA GLU A 433 18.64 -11.41 -1.45
C GLU A 433 17.65 -10.63 -2.33
N ILE A 434 17.67 -9.30 -2.27
CA ILE A 434 16.76 -8.46 -3.07
C ILE A 434 17.35 -7.08 -3.39
N LEU A 435 17.18 -6.67 -4.63
CA LEU A 435 17.41 -5.32 -5.11
C LEU A 435 16.12 -4.80 -5.75
N ILE A 436 15.65 -3.65 -5.28
CA ILE A 436 14.51 -2.93 -5.84
C ILE A 436 14.98 -1.55 -6.25
N VAL A 437 14.81 -1.21 -7.52
CA VAL A 437 15.08 0.14 -8.02
C VAL A 437 13.82 0.75 -8.60
N ARG A 438 13.56 2.00 -8.21
CA ARG A 438 12.43 2.79 -8.69
C ARG A 438 12.92 4.12 -9.22
N LEU A 439 12.49 4.44 -10.44
CA LEU A 439 12.69 5.75 -11.02
C LEU A 439 11.55 6.69 -10.60
N ASP A 440 11.88 7.93 -10.26
CA ASP A 440 10.83 8.94 -10.05
C ASP A 440 10.11 9.25 -11.37
N ARG A 441 8.80 9.53 -11.30
CA ARG A 441 7.90 9.62 -12.47
C ARG A 441 8.23 10.75 -13.43
N PHE A 442 9.10 11.67 -13.01
CA PHE A 442 9.46 12.89 -13.73
C PHE A 442 10.76 12.77 -14.53
N TYR A 443 11.48 11.64 -14.43
CA TYR A 443 12.78 11.45 -15.09
C TYR A 443 12.76 10.27 -16.10
N SER A 444 13.81 10.17 -16.91
CA SER A 444 13.93 9.23 -18.02
C SER A 444 13.72 7.78 -17.57
N SER A 445 12.82 7.06 -18.25
CA SER A 445 12.65 5.61 -18.10
C SER A 445 13.75 4.84 -18.82
N PHE A 446 14.25 3.77 -18.20
CA PHE A 446 15.07 2.78 -18.91
C PHE A 446 14.20 1.98 -19.92
N ASP A 447 14.80 1.45 -20.98
CA ASP A 447 14.10 0.66 -22.01
C ASP A 447 14.20 -0.83 -21.66
N PRO A 448 13.11 -1.48 -21.19
CA PRO A 448 13.15 -2.89 -20.85
C PRO A 448 13.53 -3.78 -22.03
N ASN A 449 13.25 -3.38 -23.26
CA ASN A 449 13.55 -4.18 -24.44
C ASN A 449 15.05 -4.21 -24.73
N GLU A 450 15.76 -3.11 -24.49
CA GLU A 450 17.21 -3.04 -24.69
C GLU A 450 17.95 -3.93 -23.69
N VAL A 451 17.55 -3.87 -22.41
CA VAL A 451 18.11 -4.74 -21.37
C VAL A 451 17.80 -6.21 -21.67
N LYS A 452 16.55 -6.52 -22.09
CA LYS A 452 16.12 -7.87 -22.45
C LYS A 452 16.79 -8.43 -23.71
N LYS A 453 17.27 -7.59 -24.63
CA LYS A 453 18.06 -8.01 -25.79
C LYS A 453 19.51 -8.31 -25.42
N SER A 454 20.05 -7.57 -24.45
CA SER A 454 21.47 -7.63 -24.08
C SER A 454 21.80 -8.79 -23.14
N ILE A 455 20.79 -9.33 -22.45
CA ILE A 455 20.94 -10.44 -21.49
C ILE A 455 20.03 -11.58 -21.88
N ARG A 456 20.58 -12.80 -21.87
CA ARG A 456 19.77 -14.01 -21.98
C ARG A 456 19.03 -14.27 -20.67
N PHE A 457 17.71 -14.15 -20.74
CA PHE A 457 16.78 -14.49 -19.68
C PHE A 457 16.05 -15.80 -19.99
N GLU A 458 15.77 -16.57 -18.95
CA GLU A 458 14.90 -17.73 -19.02
C GLU A 458 13.48 -17.34 -18.61
N ASN A 459 12.48 -18.06 -19.10
CA ASN A 459 11.06 -17.76 -18.82
C ASN A 459 10.32 -19.02 -18.35
N LEU A 460 9.59 -18.88 -17.26
CA LEU A 460 8.68 -19.89 -16.75
C LEU A 460 7.47 -20.04 -17.68
N SER A 461 7.19 -21.28 -18.07
CA SER A 461 5.97 -21.68 -18.77
C SER A 461 4.74 -21.69 -17.85
N ARG A 462 4.96 -21.95 -16.56
CA ARG A 462 3.94 -22.04 -15.51
C ARG A 462 3.75 -20.73 -14.73
N ASN A 463 2.90 -20.77 -13.70
CA ASN A 463 2.74 -19.63 -12.80
C ASN A 463 4.05 -19.39 -12.04
N PRO A 464 4.48 -18.13 -11.88
CA PRO A 464 5.71 -17.83 -11.19
C PRO A 464 5.54 -17.96 -9.66
N PRO A 465 6.53 -18.52 -8.95
CA PRO A 465 6.50 -18.57 -7.50
C PRO A 465 6.53 -17.15 -6.92
N ILE A 466 6.00 -17.03 -5.70
CA ILE A 466 5.87 -15.76 -5.00
C ILE A 466 7.08 -15.55 -4.10
N PHE A 467 7.89 -14.53 -4.43
CA PHE A 467 8.99 -14.08 -3.59
C PHE A 467 8.46 -13.19 -2.45
N PRO A 468 8.74 -13.54 -1.19
CA PRO A 468 8.33 -12.75 -0.04
C PRO A 468 9.15 -11.46 0.06
N VAL A 469 8.49 -10.29 0.15
CA VAL A 469 9.17 -9.01 0.36
C VAL A 469 8.82 -8.47 1.74
N ASP A 470 9.81 -8.43 2.64
CA ASP A 470 9.64 -7.85 3.98
C ASP A 470 9.46 -6.33 3.92
N ARG A 471 8.42 -5.82 4.59
CA ARG A 471 8.03 -4.40 4.62
C ARG A 471 8.63 -3.60 5.77
N THR A 472 9.30 -4.24 6.73
CA THR A 472 9.77 -3.60 7.98
C THR A 472 10.73 -2.43 7.75
N TYR A 473 11.37 -2.31 6.58
CA TYR A 473 12.47 -1.37 6.33
C TYR A 473 12.24 -0.36 5.18
N ILE A 474 10.99 -0.02 4.80
CA ILE A 474 10.71 0.82 3.62
C ILE A 474 10.21 2.23 3.98
N PHE A 475 10.91 3.28 3.53
CA PHE A 475 10.59 4.72 3.71
C PHE A 475 9.17 5.15 3.31
N ASP A 476 8.52 4.45 2.39
CA ASP A 476 7.22 4.84 1.82
C ASP A 476 6.29 3.62 1.67
N SER A 477 5.57 3.31 2.76
CA SER A 477 4.52 2.30 2.82
C SER A 477 3.32 2.59 1.90
N ARG A 478 3.26 3.76 1.26
CA ARG A 478 2.16 4.16 0.36
C ARG A 478 2.27 3.57 -1.05
N CYS A 479 3.39 2.95 -1.42
CA CYS A 479 3.68 2.59 -2.81
C CYS A 479 3.61 1.09 -3.15
N TRP A 480 3.23 0.22 -2.22
CA TRP A 480 2.99 -1.20 -2.51
C TRP A 480 1.57 -1.58 -2.09
N LYS A 481 0.64 -1.59 -3.05
CA LYS A 481 -0.67 -2.25 -2.89
C LYS A 481 -0.56 -3.78 -2.89
N LYS A 482 0.62 -4.34 -3.19
CA LYS A 482 0.89 -5.79 -3.28
C LYS A 482 2.20 -6.10 -2.54
N PRO A 483 2.29 -7.09 -1.66
CA PRO A 483 3.49 -7.31 -0.84
C PRO A 483 4.40 -8.43 -1.35
N SER A 484 3.98 -9.10 -2.42
CA SER A 484 4.71 -10.16 -3.06
C SER A 484 5.30 -9.70 -4.38
N PHE A 485 6.47 -10.23 -4.70
CA PHE A 485 7.07 -10.12 -6.01
C PHE A 485 6.94 -11.47 -6.71
N SER A 486 6.42 -11.51 -7.92
CA SER A 486 6.51 -12.68 -8.78
C SER A 486 6.89 -12.25 -10.18
N SER A 487 7.74 -13.04 -10.83
CA SER A 487 8.13 -12.82 -12.22
C SER A 487 8.28 -14.14 -12.93
N ARG A 488 7.77 -14.20 -14.17
CA ARG A 488 8.01 -15.33 -15.07
C ARG A 488 9.43 -15.33 -15.60
N THR A 489 10.10 -14.19 -15.60
CA THR A 489 11.44 -14.03 -16.15
C THR A 489 12.47 -14.19 -15.03
N TYR A 490 13.49 -15.00 -15.27
CA TYR A 490 14.56 -15.24 -14.30
C TYR A 490 15.92 -15.41 -14.99
N VAL A 491 16.99 -15.35 -14.19
CA VAL A 491 18.37 -15.66 -14.60
C VAL A 491 19.00 -16.65 -13.63
N VAL A 492 19.98 -17.40 -14.13
CA VAL A 492 20.70 -18.43 -13.36
C VAL A 492 22.15 -18.01 -13.25
N ARG A 493 22.70 -18.03 -12.04
CA ARG A 493 24.11 -17.77 -11.79
C ARG A 493 24.95 -18.98 -12.18
N GLU A 494 26.02 -18.73 -12.92
CA GLU A 494 26.84 -19.78 -13.53
C GLU A 494 27.63 -20.58 -12.50
N THR A 495 28.06 -19.93 -11.41
CA THR A 495 28.96 -20.53 -10.40
C THR A 495 28.28 -21.52 -9.46
N ASP A 496 27.02 -21.29 -9.09
CA ASP A 496 26.31 -22.02 -8.03
C ASP A 496 24.88 -22.43 -8.44
N GLN A 497 24.49 -22.17 -9.68
CA GLN A 497 23.17 -22.44 -10.24
C GLN A 497 22.01 -21.76 -9.50
N HIS A 498 22.28 -20.75 -8.65
CA HIS A 498 21.23 -20.03 -7.95
C HIS A 498 20.40 -19.19 -8.91
N VAL A 499 19.11 -19.04 -8.59
CA VAL A 499 18.16 -18.33 -9.45
C VAL A 499 17.88 -16.93 -8.91
N ALA A 500 17.76 -15.96 -9.80
CA ALA A 500 17.13 -14.68 -9.51
C ALA A 500 15.93 -14.43 -10.41
N SER A 501 14.77 -14.16 -9.83
CA SER A 501 13.60 -13.66 -10.55
C SER A 501 13.76 -12.17 -10.84
N VAL A 502 13.47 -11.77 -12.09
CA VAL A 502 13.77 -10.43 -12.59
C VAL A 502 12.54 -9.77 -13.18
N MET A 503 12.31 -8.50 -12.83
CA MET A 503 11.27 -7.66 -13.43
C MET A 503 11.90 -6.37 -13.92
N ILE A 504 11.60 -6.04 -15.17
CA ILE A 504 12.16 -4.89 -15.87
C ILE A 504 10.98 -4.17 -16.52
N GLU A 505 10.57 -3.05 -15.95
CA GLU A 505 9.51 -2.17 -16.42
C GLU A 505 10.03 -0.74 -16.50
N LYS A 506 9.44 0.13 -17.32
CA LYS A 506 9.94 1.50 -17.58
C LYS A 506 10.40 2.32 -16.35
N GLN A 507 9.81 2.10 -15.18
CA GLN A 507 10.11 2.85 -13.95
C GLN A 507 10.52 1.96 -12.77
N LYS A 508 10.69 0.65 -12.99
CA LYS A 508 10.84 -0.31 -11.91
C LYS A 508 11.70 -1.49 -12.33
N PHE A 509 12.80 -1.69 -11.62
CA PHE A 509 13.64 -2.86 -11.73
C PHE A 509 13.58 -3.63 -10.40
N VAL A 510 13.33 -4.94 -10.46
CA VAL A 510 13.36 -5.81 -9.28
C VAL A 510 14.18 -7.04 -9.61
N PHE A 511 15.08 -7.38 -8.71
CA PHE A 511 15.96 -8.53 -8.81
C PHE A 511 15.92 -9.26 -7.47
N ALA A 512 15.28 -10.42 -7.42
CA ALA A 512 15.07 -11.18 -6.18
C ALA A 512 15.73 -12.55 -6.30
N VAL A 513 16.66 -12.84 -5.41
CA VAL A 513 17.52 -14.01 -5.43
C VAL A 513 16.95 -15.10 -4.53
N TRP A 514 16.74 -16.27 -5.10
CA TRP A 514 16.32 -17.45 -4.39
C TRP A 514 17.53 -18.21 -3.86
N ASN A 515 17.51 -18.58 -2.59
CA ASN A 515 18.54 -19.43 -1.98
C ASN A 515 18.34 -20.91 -2.37
N MET A 516 18.32 -21.19 -3.67
CA MET A 516 18.16 -22.53 -4.24
C MET A 516 18.63 -22.57 -5.69
N THR A 517 18.96 -23.78 -6.15
CA THR A 517 19.37 -24.04 -7.53
C THR A 517 18.19 -23.96 -8.51
N GLU A 518 18.48 -23.77 -9.80
CA GLU A 518 17.47 -23.76 -10.86
C GLU A 518 16.59 -25.01 -10.84
N GLU A 519 17.17 -26.19 -10.63
CA GLU A 519 16.41 -27.44 -10.55
C GLU A 519 15.34 -27.41 -9.44
N HIS A 520 15.70 -26.92 -8.24
CA HIS A 520 14.75 -26.80 -7.14
C HIS A 520 13.72 -25.70 -7.38
N PHE A 521 14.15 -24.56 -7.94
CA PHE A 521 13.28 -23.45 -8.31
C PHE A 521 12.21 -23.87 -9.34
N LEU A 522 12.60 -24.67 -10.34
CA LEU A 522 11.70 -25.24 -11.34
C LEU A 522 10.79 -26.36 -10.79
N ARG A 523 10.98 -26.77 -9.54
CA ARG A 523 10.11 -27.71 -8.81
C ARG A 523 9.23 -27.02 -7.76
N MET A 524 9.43 -25.73 -7.48
CA MET A 524 8.52 -24.93 -6.64
C MET A 524 7.18 -24.77 -7.36
N ASP A 525 6.33 -25.79 -7.27
CA ASP A 525 4.87 -25.81 -7.42
C ASP A 525 4.46 -27.26 -7.69
N ASN A 526 4.22 -27.98 -6.59
CA ASN A 526 3.15 -28.95 -6.39
C ASN A 526 2.17 -28.33 -5.40
#